data_AF-A0A496UA49-F1
#
_entry.id   AF-A0A496UA49-F1
#
_cell.length_a   1.000
_cell.length_b   1.000
_cell.length_c   1.000
_cell.angle_alpha   90.00
_cell.angle_beta   90.00
_cell.angle_gamma   90.00
#
_symmetry.space_group_name_H-M   'P 1'
#
loop_
_entity.id
_entity.type
_entity.pdbx_description
1 polymer ?
#
loop_
_entity_poly.entity_id
_entity_poly.type
_entity_poly.pdbx_seq_one_letter_code
_entity_poly.pdbx_strand_id
1 'polypeptide(L)'
;MYKSNILETLKPDIEGTWPLVIVPSALWKREIPRILARNGINTFGLRVETIRSLAGWLTSKSLVAKKRLPMTKAAGLALVLRASEKCPGMFSDYIDNPGFARILFSTITMLRDGAVSPGDIKAITGSAGYYAPRIESLAGIYENFLSLKDQKSLFDYSDILGEAINVFKADNLPESAAGILMLGHHLHTGIERKFLKTLNDHFNGIQAVEEPFASDSDPGTALQALKKNLFTETGGSNSFDNSFKILACHGDSGEVREALRYILEQASDGIDYQHQAILLPSSSPWSSIITGLASSCNTDIPLDSHAPPPLTATRPGRALLALQTLAASGILAKKLFDLFRSGLVKFRDRPEFKDFEKVSPGYVQFLCREARVVGDKDWGKRLSNYSDMLAECANEKEKGEKTDLTRRFKRMPATLRNDNRILTAFQKMVLALQTDLENWVKSTDSSSFFRKASDILDCWHPLKGHRTNTAARQEIISLLNSVPQTGISLTINQLGRMLRIMLEQKAPPESNSDGVLITDIES
;
A
#
# COMPACT_ATOMS: atom_id res chain seq x y z
N MET A 1 -19.80 -3.17 34.56
CA MET A 1 -19.42 -4.46 35.17
C MET A 1 -18.42 -5.27 34.33
N TYR A 2 -18.44 -5.25 32.99
CA TYR A 2 -17.56 -6.11 32.16
C TYR A 2 -16.08 -5.68 32.00
N LYS A 3 -15.75 -4.39 32.16
CA LYS A 3 -14.33 -3.96 32.24
C LYS A 3 -13.56 -4.67 33.36
N SER A 4 -14.25 -5.14 34.41
CA SER A 4 -13.63 -5.87 35.54
C SER A 4 -13.04 -7.21 35.09
N ASN A 5 -13.76 -7.97 34.25
CA ASN A 5 -13.43 -9.38 34.01
C ASN A 5 -12.24 -9.56 33.05
N ILE A 6 -12.12 -8.70 32.02
CA ILE A 6 -10.97 -8.71 31.10
C ILE A 6 -9.71 -8.22 31.80
N LEU A 7 -9.80 -7.18 32.63
CA LEU A 7 -8.65 -6.65 33.36
C LEU A 7 -8.18 -7.59 34.47
N GLU A 8 -9.07 -8.42 35.03
CA GLU A 8 -8.71 -9.47 36.00
C GLU A 8 -8.04 -10.67 35.34
N THR A 9 -8.52 -11.09 34.16
CA THR A 9 -7.92 -12.21 33.40
C THR A 9 -6.59 -11.84 32.72
N LEU A 10 -6.33 -10.55 32.50
CA LEU A 10 -5.08 -10.03 31.95
C LEU A 10 -4.03 -9.73 33.01
N LYS A 11 -4.11 -10.27 34.23
CA LYS A 11 -3.06 -10.09 35.25
C LYS A 11 -2.03 -11.22 35.18
N PRO A 12 -0.78 -10.96 35.58
CA PRO A 12 0.17 -12.05 35.77
C PRO A 12 -0.35 -13.00 36.86
N ASP A 13 0.01 -14.26 36.76
CA ASP A 13 -0.27 -15.24 37.81
C ASP A 13 0.49 -14.91 39.11
N ILE A 14 0.30 -15.76 40.13
CA ILE A 14 0.93 -15.60 41.46
C ILE A 14 2.47 -15.59 41.36
N GLU A 15 3.03 -16.20 40.31
CA GLU A 15 4.48 -16.29 40.05
C GLU A 15 5.00 -15.10 39.22
N GLY A 16 4.13 -14.19 38.79
CA GLY A 16 4.49 -13.04 37.97
C GLY A 16 4.55 -13.35 36.47
N THR A 17 4.10 -14.53 36.03
CA THR A 17 4.11 -14.96 34.64
C THR A 17 2.89 -14.43 33.91
N TRP A 18 3.12 -13.77 32.77
CA TRP A 18 2.04 -13.23 31.95
C TRP A 18 1.45 -14.30 31.02
N PRO A 19 0.13 -14.27 30.77
CA PRO A 19 -0.45 -15.03 29.68
C PRO A 19 0.00 -14.46 28.32
N LEU A 20 0.09 -15.35 27.32
CA LEU A 20 0.20 -14.93 25.92
C LEU A 20 -1.18 -14.45 25.46
N VAL A 21 -1.28 -13.19 25.04
CA VAL A 21 -2.54 -12.61 24.56
C VAL A 21 -2.55 -12.62 23.03
N ILE A 22 -3.45 -13.40 22.45
CA ILE A 22 -3.72 -13.45 21.01
C ILE A 22 -4.84 -12.46 20.68
N VAL A 23 -4.57 -11.56 19.75
CA VAL A 23 -5.50 -10.51 19.31
C VAL A 23 -5.74 -10.57 17.79
N PRO A 24 -6.87 -10.05 17.29
CA PRO A 24 -7.24 -10.18 15.89
C PRO A 24 -6.39 -9.33 14.95
N SER A 25 -5.90 -8.18 15.42
CA SER A 25 -5.21 -7.22 14.54
C SER A 25 -3.99 -6.58 15.20
N ALA A 26 -3.12 -6.00 14.37
CA ALA A 26 -1.96 -5.25 14.83
C ALA A 26 -2.36 -4.00 15.64
N LEU A 27 -3.54 -3.43 15.35
CA LEU A 27 -4.09 -2.32 16.12
C LEU A 27 -4.38 -2.77 17.56
N TRP A 28 -5.08 -3.90 17.75
CA TRP A 28 -5.30 -4.46 19.08
C TRP A 28 -4.00 -4.80 19.80
N LYS A 29 -3.00 -5.31 19.07
CA LYS A 29 -1.66 -5.59 19.63
C LYS A 29 -1.02 -4.34 20.23
N ARG A 30 -1.29 -3.17 19.64
CA ARG A 30 -0.84 -1.86 20.14
C ARG A 30 -1.71 -1.30 21.26
N GLU A 31 -3.03 -1.45 21.16
CA GLU A 31 -3.98 -0.84 22.08
C GLU A 31 -4.10 -1.58 23.42
N ILE A 32 -3.98 -2.92 23.46
CA ILE A 32 -4.09 -3.67 24.72
C ILE A 32 -3.10 -3.19 25.78
N PRO A 33 -1.78 -3.07 25.51
CA PRO A 33 -0.85 -2.53 26.51
C PRO A 33 -1.20 -1.11 26.96
N ARG A 34 -1.70 -0.26 26.04
CA ARG A 34 -2.10 1.13 26.38
C ARG A 34 -3.30 1.16 27.30
N ILE A 35 -4.31 0.34 27.01
CA ILE A 35 -5.51 0.21 27.85
C ILE A 35 -5.10 -0.25 29.25
N LEU A 36 -4.25 -1.27 29.36
CA LEU A 36 -3.77 -1.77 30.65
C LEU A 36 -2.97 -0.70 31.42
N ALA A 37 -2.02 -0.05 30.75
CA ALA A 37 -1.21 1.01 31.36
C ALA A 37 -2.06 2.20 31.85
N ARG A 38 -3.08 2.62 31.09
CA ARG A 38 -4.03 3.67 31.50
C ARG A 38 -4.85 3.29 32.74
N ASN A 39 -5.07 2.00 32.98
CA ASN A 39 -5.75 1.50 34.18
C ASN A 39 -4.76 1.21 35.32
N GLY A 40 -3.52 1.70 35.24
CA GLY A 40 -2.50 1.52 36.28
C GLY A 40 -1.91 0.11 36.33
N ILE A 41 -2.15 -0.73 35.32
CA ILE A 41 -1.61 -2.08 35.25
C ILE A 41 -0.26 -2.01 34.53
N ASN A 42 0.82 -2.41 35.22
CA ASN A 42 2.14 -2.53 34.61
C ASN A 42 2.10 -3.62 33.53
N THR A 43 2.54 -3.30 32.31
CA THR A 43 2.54 -4.25 31.18
C THR A 43 3.93 -4.84 30.91
N PHE A 44 4.89 -4.68 31.83
CA PHE A 44 6.21 -5.26 31.70
C PHE A 44 6.12 -6.80 31.67
N GLY A 45 6.60 -7.40 30.59
CA GLY A 45 6.53 -8.85 30.37
C GLY A 45 5.25 -9.32 29.67
N LEU A 46 4.24 -8.46 29.51
CA LEU A 46 3.04 -8.80 28.75
C LEU A 46 3.40 -9.02 27.28
N ARG A 47 3.01 -10.18 26.76
CA ARG A 47 3.19 -10.52 25.35
C ARG A 47 1.84 -10.52 24.63
N VAL A 48 1.67 -9.56 23.73
CA VAL A 48 0.50 -9.46 22.86
C VAL A 48 0.92 -9.77 21.43
N GLU A 49 0.26 -10.72 20.79
CA GLU A 49 0.58 -11.20 19.45
C GLU A 49 -0.67 -11.36 18.60
N THR A 50 -0.55 -11.19 17.28
CA THR A 50 -1.54 -11.73 16.35
C THR A 50 -1.17 -13.19 16.04
N ILE A 51 -2.11 -13.98 15.52
CA ILE A 51 -1.80 -15.34 15.04
C ILE A 51 -0.61 -15.30 14.07
N ARG A 52 -0.59 -14.31 13.18
CA ARG A 52 0.48 -14.13 12.21
C ARG A 52 1.82 -13.85 12.85
N SER A 53 1.91 -12.93 13.82
CA SER A 53 3.19 -12.62 14.46
C SER A 53 3.68 -13.76 15.33
N LEU A 54 2.77 -14.45 16.03
CA LEU A 54 3.09 -15.65 16.80
C LEU A 54 3.67 -16.75 15.90
N ALA A 55 2.96 -17.11 14.82
CA ALA A 55 3.41 -18.16 13.90
C ALA A 55 4.74 -17.78 13.21
N GLY A 56 4.91 -16.52 12.82
CA GLY A 56 6.17 -16.02 12.25
C GLY A 56 7.35 -16.13 13.23
N TRP A 57 7.13 -15.79 14.50
CA TRP A 57 8.15 -15.94 15.54
C TRP A 57 8.56 -17.41 15.73
N LEU A 58 7.59 -18.30 15.89
CA LEU A 58 7.82 -19.75 16.08
C LEU A 58 8.61 -20.39 14.93
N THR A 59 8.35 -19.95 13.71
CA THR A 59 8.90 -20.57 12.49
C THR A 59 10.20 -19.93 12.02
N SER A 60 10.54 -18.75 12.53
CA SER A 60 11.69 -17.96 12.08
C SER A 60 12.98 -18.77 11.96
N LYS A 61 13.36 -19.51 13.02
CA LYS A 61 14.56 -20.36 13.04
C LYS A 61 14.52 -21.47 11.98
N SER A 62 13.39 -22.17 11.87
CA SER A 62 13.22 -23.27 10.90
C SER A 62 13.27 -22.78 9.45
N LEU A 63 12.57 -21.68 9.14
CA LEU A 63 12.54 -21.10 7.80
C LEU A 63 13.92 -20.58 7.37
N VAL A 64 14.66 -19.95 8.29
CA VAL A 64 16.04 -19.51 8.05
C VAL A 64 16.97 -20.70 7.83
N ALA A 65 16.86 -21.76 8.64
CA ALA A 65 17.64 -22.99 8.47
C ALA A 65 17.38 -23.66 7.11
N LYS A 66 16.12 -23.63 6.66
CA LYS A 66 15.69 -24.11 5.33
C LYS A 66 16.03 -23.15 4.18
N LYS A 67 16.68 -22.01 4.46
CA LYS A 67 17.02 -20.94 3.50
C LYS A 67 15.83 -20.47 2.67
N ARG A 68 14.63 -20.47 3.26
CA ARG A 68 13.43 -20.01 2.57
C ARG A 68 13.31 -18.49 2.66
N LEU A 69 12.77 -17.87 1.61
CA LEU A 69 12.57 -16.43 1.50
C LEU A 69 11.08 -16.08 1.55
N PRO A 70 10.68 -14.97 2.19
CA PRO A 70 9.28 -14.56 2.22
C PRO A 70 8.80 -14.21 0.81
N MET A 71 7.62 -14.69 0.44
CA MET A 71 7.00 -14.43 -0.83
C MET A 71 6.26 -13.09 -0.79
N THR A 72 6.73 -12.13 -1.58
CA THR A 72 5.98 -10.88 -1.80
C THR A 72 4.77 -11.13 -2.71
N LYS A 73 3.75 -10.27 -2.64
CA LYS A 73 2.59 -10.31 -3.56
C LYS A 73 3.04 -10.30 -5.03
N ALA A 74 4.09 -9.55 -5.35
CA ALA A 74 4.67 -9.47 -6.69
C ALA A 74 5.24 -10.80 -7.15
N ALA A 75 6.02 -11.46 -6.28
CA ALA A 75 6.55 -12.79 -6.55
C ALA A 75 5.41 -13.79 -6.75
N GLY A 76 4.39 -13.76 -5.89
CA GLY A 76 3.19 -14.60 -6.03
C GLY A 76 2.50 -14.44 -7.39
N LEU A 77 2.28 -13.20 -7.84
CA LEU A 77 1.67 -12.93 -9.15
C LEU A 77 2.54 -13.38 -10.33
N ALA A 78 3.86 -13.18 -10.24
CA ALA A 78 4.79 -13.65 -11.28
C ALA A 78 4.82 -15.18 -11.36
N LEU A 79 4.78 -15.87 -10.21
CA LEU A 79 4.68 -17.32 -10.15
C LEU A 79 3.36 -17.81 -10.76
N VAL A 80 2.24 -17.15 -10.48
CA VAL A 80 0.94 -17.50 -11.05
C VAL A 80 0.93 -17.30 -12.56
N LEU A 81 1.41 -16.17 -13.08
CA LEU A 81 1.52 -15.95 -14.53
C LEU A 81 2.33 -17.05 -15.22
N ARG A 82 3.51 -17.37 -14.69
CA ARG A 82 4.35 -18.44 -15.21
C ARG A 82 3.68 -19.82 -15.09
N ALA A 83 2.97 -20.04 -13.99
CA ALA A 83 2.24 -21.27 -13.77
C ALA A 83 1.15 -21.46 -14.83
N SER A 84 0.45 -20.37 -15.16
CA SER A 84 -0.57 -20.31 -16.21
C SER A 84 0.00 -20.45 -17.62
N GLU A 85 1.17 -19.86 -17.93
CA GLU A 85 1.80 -20.02 -19.25
C GLU A 85 2.19 -21.48 -19.54
N LYS A 86 2.67 -22.20 -18.51
CA LYS A 86 3.07 -23.60 -18.66
C LYS A 86 1.89 -24.57 -18.68
N CYS A 87 0.82 -24.26 -17.94
CA CYS A 87 -0.37 -25.09 -17.83
C CYS A 87 -1.63 -24.23 -18.05
N PRO A 88 -1.84 -23.64 -19.24
CA PRO A 88 -2.92 -22.69 -19.47
C PRO A 88 -4.30 -23.34 -19.36
N GLY A 89 -4.40 -24.61 -19.76
CA GLY A 89 -5.67 -25.32 -19.85
C GLY A 89 -6.69 -24.48 -20.62
N MET A 90 -7.89 -24.34 -20.07
CA MET A 90 -8.94 -23.53 -20.68
C MET A 90 -8.78 -22.01 -20.48
N PHE A 91 -7.76 -21.57 -19.75
CA PHE A 91 -7.52 -20.14 -19.51
C PHE A 91 -6.56 -19.51 -20.53
N SER A 92 -6.14 -20.23 -21.57
CA SER A 92 -5.18 -19.75 -22.59
C SER A 92 -5.48 -18.34 -23.08
N ASP A 93 -6.75 -18.08 -23.39
CA ASP A 93 -7.19 -16.83 -24.02
C ASP A 93 -7.29 -15.67 -23.02
N TYR A 94 -7.21 -15.96 -21.72
CA TYR A 94 -7.39 -14.99 -20.64
C TYR A 94 -6.07 -14.58 -19.96
N ILE A 95 -4.95 -15.27 -20.24
CA ILE A 95 -3.66 -15.03 -19.56
C ILE A 95 -3.21 -13.57 -19.72
N ASP A 96 -3.43 -12.99 -20.90
CA ASP A 96 -3.02 -11.62 -21.20
C ASP A 96 -3.95 -10.54 -20.62
N ASN A 97 -5.08 -10.91 -20.02
CA ASN A 97 -6.04 -9.96 -19.47
C ASN A 97 -5.50 -9.25 -18.21
N PRO A 98 -5.70 -7.93 -18.09
CA PRO A 98 -5.07 -7.10 -17.05
C PRO A 98 -5.51 -7.39 -15.60
N GLY A 99 -6.40 -8.34 -15.35
CA GLY A 99 -6.81 -8.79 -14.00
C GLY A 99 -6.63 -10.29 -13.74
N PHE A 100 -6.26 -11.08 -14.75
CA PHE A 100 -6.27 -12.55 -14.66
C PHE A 100 -5.34 -13.06 -13.55
N ALA A 101 -4.07 -12.63 -13.57
CA ALA A 101 -3.09 -13.01 -12.55
C ALA A 101 -3.53 -12.65 -11.13
N ARG A 102 -4.17 -11.49 -10.96
CA ARG A 102 -4.63 -11.01 -9.65
C ARG A 102 -5.76 -11.88 -9.11
N ILE A 103 -6.77 -12.16 -9.94
CA ILE A 103 -7.89 -13.02 -9.56
C ILE A 103 -7.36 -14.41 -9.23
N LEU A 104 -6.54 -14.99 -10.10
CA LEU A 104 -6.03 -16.33 -9.93
C LEU A 104 -5.12 -16.48 -8.71
N PHE A 105 -4.24 -15.50 -8.46
CA PHE A 105 -3.42 -15.48 -7.24
C PHE A 105 -4.27 -15.32 -5.98
N SER A 106 -5.31 -14.48 -6.01
CA SER A 106 -6.27 -14.36 -4.90
C SER A 106 -6.99 -15.68 -4.64
N THR A 107 -7.49 -16.34 -5.70
CA THR A 107 -8.16 -17.64 -5.59
C THR A 107 -7.23 -18.71 -5.01
N ILE A 108 -5.99 -18.81 -5.49
CA ILE A 108 -5.00 -19.73 -4.96
C ILE A 108 -4.71 -19.43 -3.49
N THR A 109 -4.57 -18.16 -3.12
CA THR A 109 -4.35 -17.76 -1.72
C THR A 109 -5.53 -18.16 -0.84
N MET A 110 -6.76 -17.90 -1.29
CA MET A 110 -7.99 -18.31 -0.57
C MET A 110 -8.08 -19.83 -0.41
N LEU A 111 -7.71 -20.60 -1.42
CA LEU A 111 -7.66 -22.07 -1.35
C LEU A 111 -6.62 -22.54 -0.32
N ARG A 112 -5.43 -21.93 -0.34
CA ARG A 112 -4.36 -22.22 0.64
C ARG A 112 -4.77 -21.87 2.06
N ASP A 113 -5.38 -20.71 2.26
CA ASP A 113 -5.92 -20.27 3.54
C ASP A 113 -7.08 -21.16 4.01
N GLY A 114 -7.89 -21.66 3.08
CA GLY A 114 -8.88 -22.72 3.32
C GLY A 114 -8.29 -24.09 3.64
N ALA A 115 -6.96 -24.24 3.60
CA ALA A 115 -6.24 -25.50 3.70
C ALA A 115 -6.67 -26.55 2.66
N VAL A 116 -6.99 -26.08 1.44
CA VAL A 116 -7.36 -26.87 0.27
C VAL A 116 -6.14 -27.09 -0.63
N SER A 117 -5.81 -28.34 -0.90
CA SER A 117 -4.70 -28.74 -1.77
C SER A 117 -5.13 -28.86 -3.25
N PRO A 118 -4.19 -28.87 -4.20
CA PRO A 118 -4.51 -29.17 -5.60
C PRO A 118 -5.18 -30.56 -5.77
N GLY A 119 -4.83 -31.53 -4.93
CA GLY A 119 -5.43 -32.87 -4.93
C GLY A 119 -6.92 -32.83 -4.55
N ASP A 120 -7.28 -32.04 -3.55
CA ASP A 120 -8.68 -31.86 -3.13
C ASP A 120 -9.52 -31.25 -4.25
N ILE A 121 -8.95 -30.31 -5.00
CA ILE A 121 -9.61 -29.70 -6.17
C ILE A 121 -9.78 -30.71 -7.30
N LYS A 122 -8.77 -31.56 -7.57
CA LYS A 122 -8.88 -32.62 -8.58
C LYS A 122 -9.93 -33.67 -8.21
N ALA A 123 -10.08 -33.98 -6.92
CA ALA A 123 -11.05 -34.96 -6.44
C ALA A 123 -12.51 -34.56 -6.74
N ILE A 124 -12.82 -33.26 -6.73
CA ILE A 124 -14.17 -32.76 -7.02
C ILE A 124 -14.46 -32.60 -8.52
N THR A 125 -13.45 -32.64 -9.39
CA THR A 125 -13.59 -32.44 -10.84
C THR A 125 -14.65 -33.36 -11.46
N GLY A 126 -14.69 -34.64 -11.06
CA GLY A 126 -15.66 -35.61 -11.58
C GLY A 126 -17.12 -35.27 -11.25
N SER A 127 -17.37 -34.51 -10.19
CA SER A 127 -18.71 -34.07 -9.76
C SER A 127 -19.10 -32.67 -10.22
N ALA A 128 -18.19 -31.94 -10.87
CA ALA A 128 -18.34 -30.52 -11.17
C ALA A 128 -19.12 -30.22 -12.47
N GLY A 129 -19.49 -31.24 -13.24
CA GLY A 129 -20.27 -31.10 -14.48
C GLY A 129 -19.62 -30.12 -15.45
N TYR A 130 -20.37 -29.10 -15.86
CA TYR A 130 -19.93 -28.05 -16.80
C TYR A 130 -18.64 -27.32 -16.35
N TYR A 131 -18.37 -27.25 -15.05
CA TYR A 131 -17.18 -26.56 -14.52
C TYR A 131 -15.93 -27.43 -14.47
N ALA A 132 -16.02 -28.73 -14.78
CA ALA A 132 -14.89 -29.66 -14.67
C ALA A 132 -13.60 -29.18 -15.38
N PRO A 133 -13.64 -28.68 -16.63
CA PRO A 133 -12.42 -28.16 -17.29
C PRO A 133 -11.82 -26.94 -16.57
N ARG A 134 -12.65 -26.10 -15.93
CA ARG A 134 -12.20 -24.91 -15.17
C ARG A 134 -11.44 -25.34 -13.93
N ILE A 135 -12.02 -26.29 -13.21
CA ILE A 135 -11.47 -26.84 -11.97
C ILE A 135 -10.17 -27.60 -12.26
N GLU A 136 -10.13 -28.40 -13.32
CA GLU A 136 -8.92 -29.11 -13.74
C GLU A 136 -7.80 -28.14 -14.12
N SER A 137 -8.10 -27.12 -14.92
CA SER A 137 -7.12 -26.08 -15.29
C SER A 137 -6.61 -25.33 -14.06
N LEU A 138 -7.52 -24.94 -13.13
CA LEU A 138 -7.15 -24.29 -11.87
C LEU A 138 -6.25 -25.18 -11.01
N ALA A 139 -6.57 -26.47 -10.89
CA ALA A 139 -5.78 -27.43 -10.12
C ALA A 139 -4.37 -27.60 -10.71
N GLY A 140 -4.26 -27.71 -12.04
CA GLY A 140 -2.96 -27.80 -12.72
C GLY A 140 -2.11 -26.54 -12.54
N ILE A 141 -2.72 -25.36 -12.68
CA ILE A 141 -2.03 -24.09 -12.41
C ILE A 141 -1.61 -24.00 -10.94
N TYR A 142 -2.47 -24.37 -10.01
CA TYR A 142 -2.18 -24.32 -8.57
C TYR A 142 -1.04 -25.28 -8.20
N GLU A 143 -1.04 -26.50 -8.70
CA GLU A 143 0.05 -27.47 -8.51
C GLU A 143 1.38 -26.94 -9.06
N ASN A 144 1.37 -26.39 -10.26
CA ASN A 144 2.57 -25.82 -10.87
C ASN A 144 3.03 -24.55 -10.14
N PHE A 145 2.11 -23.73 -9.61
CA PHE A 145 2.43 -22.60 -8.74
C PHE A 145 3.18 -23.06 -7.48
N LEU A 146 2.71 -24.13 -6.81
CA LEU A 146 3.39 -24.68 -5.64
C LEU A 146 4.78 -25.22 -6.00
N SER A 147 4.90 -25.96 -7.11
CA SER A 147 6.19 -26.45 -7.60
C SER A 147 7.18 -25.31 -7.85
N LEU A 148 6.76 -24.24 -8.52
CA LEU A 148 7.61 -23.08 -8.79
C LEU A 148 7.96 -22.31 -7.50
N LYS A 149 7.00 -22.18 -6.57
CA LYS A 149 7.21 -21.56 -5.24
C LYS A 149 8.31 -22.30 -4.48
N ASP A 150 8.24 -23.63 -4.44
CA ASP A 150 9.19 -24.46 -3.70
C ASP A 150 10.56 -24.53 -4.38
N GLN A 151 10.62 -24.60 -5.72
CA GLN A 151 11.88 -24.48 -6.49
C GLN A 151 12.61 -23.16 -6.20
N LYS A 152 11.87 -22.08 -5.94
CA LYS A 152 12.43 -20.77 -5.58
C LYS A 152 12.62 -20.59 -4.07
N SER A 153 12.39 -21.64 -3.28
CA SER A 153 12.47 -21.62 -1.82
C SER A 153 11.64 -20.48 -1.20
N LEU A 154 10.49 -20.14 -1.79
CA LEU A 154 9.63 -19.07 -1.30
C LEU A 154 8.62 -19.62 -0.27
N PHE A 155 8.22 -18.81 0.71
CA PHE A 155 7.16 -19.14 1.66
C PHE A 155 6.11 -18.04 1.79
N ASP A 156 4.86 -18.41 2.03
CA ASP A 156 3.76 -17.48 2.31
C ASP A 156 3.14 -17.68 3.70
N TYR A 157 2.03 -16.99 3.98
CA TYR A 157 1.37 -17.06 5.29
C TYR A 157 0.86 -18.47 5.63
N SER A 158 0.29 -19.18 4.66
CA SER A 158 -0.20 -20.54 4.87
C SER A 158 0.96 -21.51 5.13
N ASP A 159 2.14 -21.30 4.49
CA ASP A 159 3.36 -22.06 4.80
C ASP A 159 3.86 -21.77 6.23
N ILE A 160 3.82 -20.51 6.69
CA ILE A 160 4.19 -20.13 8.07
C ILE A 160 3.30 -20.86 9.07
N LEU A 161 1.98 -20.86 8.87
CA LEU A 161 1.08 -21.57 9.78
C LEU A 161 1.28 -23.08 9.73
N GLY A 162 1.47 -23.66 8.55
CA GLY A 162 1.76 -25.08 8.40
C GLY A 162 3.05 -25.50 9.10
N GLU A 163 4.11 -24.70 8.98
CA GLU A 163 5.36 -24.93 9.69
C GLU A 163 5.20 -24.75 11.20
N ALA A 164 4.43 -23.75 11.66
CA ALA A 164 4.17 -23.53 13.07
C ALA A 164 3.44 -24.72 13.70
N ILE A 165 2.44 -25.29 13.00
CA ILE A 165 1.77 -26.54 13.41
C ILE A 165 2.80 -27.68 13.59
N ASN A 166 3.77 -27.80 12.67
CA ASN A 166 4.79 -28.85 12.76
C ASN A 166 5.74 -28.63 13.94
N VAL A 167 6.07 -27.38 14.26
CA VAL A 167 6.88 -27.04 15.45
C VAL A 167 6.16 -27.47 16.73
N PHE A 168 4.85 -27.21 16.84
CA PHE A 168 4.04 -27.66 17.98
C PHE A 168 4.00 -29.18 18.11
N LYS A 169 3.85 -29.90 16.99
CA LYS A 169 3.83 -31.37 17.00
C LYS A 169 5.15 -32.01 17.37
N ALA A 170 6.25 -31.26 17.27
CA ALA A 170 7.59 -31.74 17.60
C ALA A 170 8.04 -31.33 19.02
N ASP A 171 7.15 -30.77 19.84
CA ASP A 171 7.40 -30.29 21.22
C ASP A 171 8.61 -29.35 21.38
N ASN A 172 8.95 -28.59 20.34
CA ASN A 172 10.13 -27.73 20.31
C ASN A 172 9.84 -26.27 20.75
N LEU A 173 9.01 -26.07 21.77
CA LEU A 173 8.61 -24.73 22.19
C LEU A 173 9.57 -24.13 23.22
N PRO A 174 9.78 -22.81 23.18
CA PRO A 174 10.36 -22.09 24.30
C PRO A 174 9.41 -22.17 25.51
N GLU A 175 9.99 -22.50 26.66
CA GLU A 175 9.31 -22.69 27.94
C GLU A 175 8.51 -21.45 28.39
N SER A 176 7.45 -21.71 29.17
CA SER A 176 6.68 -20.80 30.02
C SER A 176 5.81 -19.72 29.33
N ALA A 177 4.61 -20.11 28.91
CA ALA A 177 3.46 -19.21 28.97
C ALA A 177 2.49 -19.79 30.02
N ALA A 178 2.04 -18.98 30.98
CA ALA A 178 1.09 -19.40 32.01
C ALA A 178 -0.30 -19.78 31.44
N GLY A 179 -0.56 -19.38 30.20
CA GLY A 179 -1.78 -19.70 29.44
C GLY A 179 -1.88 -18.87 28.17
N ILE A 180 -2.94 -19.12 27.38
CA ILE A 180 -3.28 -18.32 26.19
C ILE A 180 -4.66 -17.68 26.39
N LEU A 181 -4.71 -16.37 26.26
CA LEU A 181 -5.95 -15.59 26.21
C LEU A 181 -6.19 -15.14 24.77
N MET A 182 -7.39 -15.39 24.23
CA MET A 182 -7.77 -14.93 22.89
C MET A 182 -8.87 -13.88 23.00
N LEU A 183 -8.61 -12.65 22.57
CA LEU A 183 -9.54 -11.53 22.67
C LEU A 183 -10.20 -11.25 21.32
N GLY A 184 -11.53 -11.26 21.24
CA GLY A 184 -12.27 -10.71 20.09
C GLY A 184 -11.89 -11.28 18.72
N HIS A 185 -11.42 -12.53 18.67
CA HIS A 185 -10.90 -13.12 17.44
C HIS A 185 -11.98 -13.87 16.67
N HIS A 186 -12.25 -13.43 15.45
CA HIS A 186 -13.06 -14.17 14.50
C HIS A 186 -12.14 -15.00 13.61
N LEU A 187 -12.40 -16.30 13.49
CA LEU A 187 -11.53 -17.20 12.72
C LEU A 187 -11.83 -17.07 11.23
N HIS A 188 -10.89 -16.47 10.51
CA HIS A 188 -11.08 -16.13 9.10
C HIS A 188 -10.78 -17.29 8.16
N THR A 189 -9.85 -18.18 8.50
CA THR A 189 -9.35 -19.19 7.54
C THR A 189 -9.30 -20.62 8.08
N GLY A 190 -9.28 -21.61 7.19
CA GLY A 190 -9.22 -23.04 7.55
C GLY A 190 -7.89 -23.44 8.18
N ILE A 191 -6.78 -22.84 7.72
CA ILE A 191 -5.45 -23.11 8.27
C ILE A 191 -5.24 -22.46 9.65
N GLU A 192 -5.81 -21.28 9.90
CA GLU A 192 -5.79 -20.66 11.25
C GLU A 192 -6.58 -21.51 12.25
N ARG A 193 -7.74 -22.05 11.86
CA ARG A 193 -8.49 -23.00 12.70
C ARG A 193 -7.66 -24.23 13.05
N LYS A 194 -6.92 -24.80 12.09
CA LYS A 194 -6.02 -25.93 12.33
C LYS A 194 -4.88 -25.55 13.29
N PHE A 195 -4.31 -24.36 13.13
CA PHE A 195 -3.23 -23.86 13.98
C PHE A 195 -3.70 -23.63 15.41
N LEU A 196 -4.83 -22.95 15.61
CA LEU A 196 -5.38 -22.73 16.96
C LEU A 196 -5.82 -24.01 17.64
N LYS A 197 -6.39 -24.97 16.90
CA LYS A 197 -6.68 -26.28 17.46
C LYS A 197 -5.40 -26.94 18.00
N THR A 198 -4.33 -26.91 17.22
CA THR A 198 -3.02 -27.45 17.64
C THR A 198 -2.47 -26.72 18.87
N LEU A 199 -2.61 -25.38 18.92
CA LEU A 199 -2.26 -24.57 20.09
C LEU A 199 -3.08 -24.96 21.32
N ASN A 200 -4.39 -25.08 21.18
CA ASN A 200 -5.30 -25.44 22.26
C ASN A 200 -5.00 -26.84 22.82
N ASP A 201 -4.73 -27.79 21.92
CA ASP A 201 -4.37 -29.17 22.27
C ASP A 201 -3.02 -29.20 23.03
N HIS A 202 -2.07 -28.31 22.69
CA HIS A 202 -0.76 -28.26 23.33
C HIS A 202 -0.80 -27.56 24.71
N PHE A 203 -1.50 -26.44 24.83
CA PHE A 203 -1.56 -25.66 26.09
C PHE A 203 -2.68 -26.10 27.04
N ASN A 204 -3.39 -27.19 26.72
CA ASN A 204 -4.52 -27.72 27.51
C ASN A 204 -5.64 -26.68 27.76
N GLY A 205 -5.87 -25.78 26.79
CA GLY A 205 -6.96 -24.82 26.83
C GLY A 205 -6.56 -23.40 26.41
N ILE A 206 -7.33 -22.80 25.52
CA ILE A 206 -7.32 -21.37 25.21
C ILE A 206 -8.54 -20.73 25.87
N GLN A 207 -8.32 -19.71 26.70
CA GLN A 207 -9.42 -18.91 27.20
C GLN A 207 -9.83 -17.90 26.12
N ALA A 208 -10.92 -18.18 25.42
CA ALA A 208 -11.52 -17.22 24.51
C ALA A 208 -12.37 -16.23 25.29
N VAL A 209 -12.07 -14.95 25.15
CA VAL A 209 -12.93 -13.86 25.61
C VAL A 209 -13.53 -13.22 24.38
N GLU A 210 -14.76 -13.64 24.07
CA GLU A 210 -15.57 -12.97 23.07
C GLU A 210 -16.06 -11.64 23.66
N GLU A 211 -16.08 -10.58 22.83
CA GLU A 211 -16.70 -9.33 23.26
C GLU A 211 -18.21 -9.57 23.45
N PRO A 212 -18.78 -9.27 24.63
CA PRO A 212 -20.22 -9.29 24.78
C PRO A 212 -20.79 -8.05 24.08
N PHE A 213 -21.37 -8.25 22.89
CA PHE A 213 -22.21 -7.22 22.27
C PHE A 213 -23.44 -6.89 23.14
N ALA A 214 -23.82 -7.79 24.05
CA ALA A 214 -24.90 -7.61 25.01
C ALA A 214 -24.36 -7.13 26.37
N SER A 215 -24.74 -5.92 26.78
CA SER A 215 -24.61 -5.48 28.17
C SER A 215 -25.90 -5.82 28.91
N ASP A 216 -25.83 -6.57 30.01
CA ASP A 216 -27.00 -6.88 30.85
C ASP A 216 -27.53 -5.68 31.65
N SER A 217 -26.87 -4.52 31.56
CA SER A 217 -27.31 -3.28 32.20
C SER A 217 -28.51 -2.64 31.51
N ASP A 218 -29.38 -1.99 32.29
CA ASP A 218 -30.43 -1.13 31.75
C ASP A 218 -29.83 -0.08 30.80
N PRO A 219 -30.39 0.12 29.60
CA PRO A 219 -29.85 1.07 28.63
C PRO A 219 -30.17 2.50 29.08
N GLY A 220 -29.22 3.14 29.76
CA GLY A 220 -29.32 4.55 30.16
C GLY A 220 -29.09 5.53 29.01
N THR A 221 -28.57 5.08 27.86
CA THR A 221 -28.27 5.92 26.69
C THR A 221 -28.79 5.32 25.38
N ALA A 222 -28.96 6.15 24.34
CA ALA A 222 -29.38 5.69 23.01
C ALA A 222 -28.40 4.66 22.43
N LEU A 223 -27.09 4.86 22.61
CA LEU A 223 -26.05 3.92 22.20
C LEU A 223 -26.12 2.59 22.94
N GLN A 224 -26.39 2.60 24.25
CA GLN A 224 -26.55 1.35 25.02
C GLN A 224 -27.78 0.57 24.57
N ALA A 225 -28.89 1.26 24.28
CA ALA A 225 -30.09 0.64 23.74
C ALA A 225 -29.82 0.05 22.34
N LEU A 226 -29.09 0.76 21.47
CA LEU A 226 -28.68 0.24 20.17
C LEU A 226 -27.83 -1.03 20.32
N LYS A 227 -26.81 -1.03 21.19
CA LYS A 227 -25.96 -2.21 21.43
C LYS A 227 -26.76 -3.42 21.91
N LYS A 228 -27.68 -3.21 22.86
CA LYS A 228 -28.55 -4.26 23.41
C LYS A 228 -29.46 -4.87 22.33
N ASN A 229 -29.94 -4.04 21.41
CA ASN A 229 -31.00 -4.43 20.47
C ASN A 229 -30.52 -4.74 19.05
N LEU A 230 -29.24 -4.51 18.70
CA LEU A 230 -28.72 -4.57 17.32
C LEU A 230 -28.97 -5.91 16.60
N PHE A 231 -29.01 -7.01 17.36
CA PHE A 231 -29.21 -8.36 16.85
C PHE A 231 -30.49 -9.02 17.36
N THR A 232 -31.44 -8.20 17.84
CA THR A 232 -32.75 -8.68 18.31
C THR A 232 -33.86 -8.09 17.45
N GLU A 233 -34.86 -8.89 17.09
CA GLU A 233 -36.00 -8.44 16.28
C GLU A 233 -36.93 -7.45 17.02
N THR A 234 -36.81 -7.37 18.35
CA THR A 234 -37.75 -6.70 19.24
C THR A 234 -37.04 -5.66 20.10
N GLY A 235 -36.72 -4.50 19.52
CA GLY A 235 -36.07 -3.43 20.27
C GLY A 235 -36.28 -2.04 19.71
N GLY A 236 -36.47 -1.07 20.60
CA GLY A 236 -36.53 0.35 20.33
C GLY A 236 -36.15 1.14 21.58
N SER A 237 -35.47 2.27 21.40
CA SER A 237 -35.18 3.21 22.49
C SER A 237 -36.11 4.40 22.38
N ASN A 238 -36.70 4.82 23.50
CA ASN A 238 -37.36 6.12 23.59
C ASN A 238 -36.39 7.22 24.10
N SER A 239 -35.14 6.86 24.43
CA SER A 239 -34.09 7.80 24.81
C SER A 239 -33.44 8.39 23.56
N PHE A 240 -33.55 9.70 23.41
CA PHE A 240 -32.96 10.51 22.32
C PHE A 240 -31.82 11.38 22.86
N ASP A 241 -30.82 10.76 23.48
CA ASP A 241 -29.61 11.49 23.89
C ASP A 241 -28.61 11.67 22.72
N ASN A 242 -27.55 12.42 22.96
CA ASN A 242 -26.50 12.69 21.97
C ASN A 242 -25.47 11.54 21.84
N SER A 243 -25.68 10.40 22.50
CA SER A 243 -24.70 9.29 22.47
C SER A 243 -24.68 8.53 21.13
N PHE A 244 -25.72 8.69 20.31
CA PHE A 244 -25.81 8.16 18.95
C PHE A 244 -26.47 9.19 18.02
N LYS A 245 -25.83 9.48 16.89
CA LYS A 245 -26.32 10.44 15.89
C LYS A 245 -26.17 9.84 14.49
N ILE A 246 -27.17 10.06 13.64
CA ILE A 246 -27.10 9.80 12.20
C ILE A 246 -27.09 11.16 11.50
N LEU A 247 -26.08 11.39 10.66
CA LEU A 247 -25.91 12.64 9.94
C LEU A 247 -26.10 12.40 8.44
N ALA A 248 -26.92 13.22 7.79
CA ALA A 248 -27.05 13.23 6.33
C ALA A 248 -26.24 14.39 5.77
N CYS A 249 -25.28 14.08 4.89
CA CYS A 249 -24.33 15.06 4.36
C CYS A 249 -24.39 15.14 2.83
N HIS A 250 -24.03 16.30 2.26
CA HIS A 250 -23.96 16.48 0.81
C HIS A 250 -22.56 16.12 0.28
N GLY A 251 -22.41 14.88 -0.19
CA GLY A 251 -21.17 14.34 -0.76
C GLY A 251 -20.05 14.10 0.26
N ASP A 252 -19.00 13.41 -0.19
CA ASP A 252 -17.91 12.90 0.66
C ASP A 252 -17.19 14.01 1.44
N SER A 253 -16.99 15.18 0.81
CA SER A 253 -16.35 16.33 1.49
C SER A 253 -17.23 16.96 2.56
N GLY A 254 -18.56 16.90 2.39
CA GLY A 254 -19.51 17.34 3.41
C GLY A 254 -19.47 16.40 4.61
N GLU A 255 -19.52 15.09 4.34
CA GLU A 255 -19.45 14.04 5.37
C GLU A 255 -18.17 14.16 6.22
N VAL A 256 -17.00 14.27 5.58
CA VAL A 256 -15.72 14.43 6.28
C VAL A 256 -15.70 15.71 7.11
N ARG A 257 -16.25 16.83 6.60
CA ARG A 257 -16.29 18.09 7.34
C ARG A 257 -17.14 17.98 8.61
N GLU A 258 -18.28 17.30 8.53
CA GLU A 258 -19.13 17.06 9.70
C GLU A 258 -18.46 16.11 10.71
N ALA A 259 -17.79 15.06 10.23
CA ALA A 259 -17.03 14.16 11.10
C ALA A 259 -15.90 14.90 11.86
N LEU A 260 -15.12 15.74 11.16
CA LEU A 260 -14.06 16.54 11.78
C LEU A 260 -14.62 17.60 12.74
N ARG A 261 -15.78 18.19 12.43
CA ARG A 261 -16.46 19.12 13.35
C ARG A 261 -16.88 18.42 14.64
N TYR A 262 -17.47 17.23 14.51
CA TYR A 262 -17.86 16.43 15.67
C TYR A 262 -16.64 16.06 16.53
N ILE A 263 -15.52 15.72 15.90
CA ILE A 263 -14.27 15.44 16.62
C ILE A 263 -13.79 16.65 17.44
N LEU A 264 -13.83 17.84 16.83
CA LEU A 264 -13.44 19.08 17.50
C LEU A 264 -14.40 19.44 18.63
N GLU A 265 -15.70 19.21 18.46
CA GLU A 265 -16.73 19.39 19.51
C GLU A 265 -16.42 18.49 20.71
N GLN A 266 -16.22 17.18 20.47
CA GLN A 266 -15.87 16.23 21.52
C GLN A 266 -14.53 16.55 22.19
N ALA A 267 -13.54 17.02 21.44
CA ALA A 267 -12.28 17.48 22.00
C ALA A 267 -12.45 18.73 22.88
N SER A 268 -13.34 19.65 22.50
CA SER A 268 -13.68 20.83 23.33
C SER A 268 -14.39 20.45 24.63
N ASP A 269 -15.11 19.33 24.65
CA ASP A 269 -15.72 18.73 25.84
C ASP A 269 -14.72 17.91 26.69
N GLY A 270 -13.43 17.88 26.32
CA GLY A 270 -12.36 17.23 27.06
C GLY A 270 -12.08 15.78 26.65
N ILE A 271 -12.64 15.29 25.55
CA ILE A 271 -12.32 13.96 25.02
C ILE A 271 -11.04 14.03 24.18
N ASP A 272 -9.95 13.46 24.69
CA ASP A 272 -8.68 13.40 23.94
C ASP A 272 -8.86 12.77 22.55
N TYR A 273 -8.10 13.26 21.56
CA TYR A 273 -8.12 12.74 20.18
C TYR A 273 -7.83 11.23 20.10
N GLN A 274 -6.97 10.70 20.99
CA GLN A 274 -6.66 9.27 21.10
C GLN A 274 -7.86 8.39 21.51
N HIS A 275 -8.97 8.98 21.96
CA HIS A 275 -10.21 8.28 22.29
C HIS A 275 -11.27 8.41 21.18
N GLN A 276 -10.91 9.02 20.07
CA GLN A 276 -11.79 9.27 18.94
C GLN A 276 -11.29 8.50 17.72
N ALA A 277 -12.24 8.00 16.92
CA ALA A 277 -11.91 7.23 15.73
C ALA A 277 -12.88 7.55 14.59
N ILE A 278 -12.35 7.53 13.36
CA ILE A 278 -13.10 7.53 12.11
C ILE A 278 -12.92 6.15 11.48
N LEU A 279 -14.03 5.42 11.38
CA LEU A 279 -14.08 4.12 10.71
C LEU A 279 -14.60 4.32 9.29
N LEU A 280 -13.85 3.84 8.30
CA LEU A 280 -14.18 3.97 6.89
C LEU A 280 -14.54 2.62 6.30
N PRO A 281 -15.53 2.53 5.39
CA PRO A 281 -15.77 1.29 4.65
C PRO A 281 -14.56 0.92 3.79
N SER A 282 -13.90 1.93 3.21
CA SER A 282 -12.56 1.80 2.64
C SER A 282 -11.83 3.14 2.69
N SER A 283 -10.51 3.12 2.70
CA SER A 283 -9.70 4.33 2.89
C SER A 283 -9.73 5.28 1.70
N SER A 284 -10.10 4.78 0.51
CA SER A 284 -10.21 5.58 -0.70
C SER A 284 -11.68 5.75 -1.07
N PRO A 285 -12.17 6.99 -1.31
CA PRO A 285 -11.41 8.24 -1.46
C PRO A 285 -11.17 9.05 -0.17
N TRP A 286 -11.79 8.67 0.95
CA TRP A 286 -11.91 9.52 2.15
C TRP A 286 -10.58 9.94 2.78
N SER A 287 -9.57 9.07 2.86
CA SER A 287 -8.27 9.37 3.52
C SER A 287 -7.63 10.66 3.03
N SER A 288 -7.68 10.90 1.71
CA SER A 288 -7.13 12.11 1.09
C SER A 288 -7.94 13.37 1.45
N ILE A 289 -9.25 13.24 1.53
CA ILE A 289 -10.18 14.32 1.89
C ILE A 289 -10.02 14.66 3.38
N ILE A 290 -9.96 13.65 4.25
CA ILE A 290 -9.74 13.80 5.69
C ILE A 290 -8.42 14.49 5.96
N THR A 291 -7.33 14.00 5.36
CA THR A 291 -6.00 14.60 5.54
C THR A 291 -5.98 16.04 5.03
N GLY A 292 -6.53 16.28 3.83
CA GLY A 292 -6.58 17.60 3.23
C GLY A 292 -7.39 18.61 4.05
N LEU A 293 -8.56 18.21 4.55
CA LEU A 293 -9.42 19.06 5.37
C LEU A 293 -8.82 19.28 6.76
N ALA A 294 -8.34 18.23 7.44
CA ALA A 294 -7.72 18.33 8.76
C ALA A 294 -6.48 19.23 8.77
N SER A 295 -5.64 19.15 7.73
CA SER A 295 -4.49 20.05 7.56
C SER A 295 -4.85 21.48 7.13
N SER A 296 -6.08 21.70 6.64
CA SER A 296 -6.55 23.03 6.25
C SER A 296 -7.25 23.77 7.39
N CYS A 297 -7.61 23.07 8.46
CA CYS A 297 -8.20 23.66 9.66
C CYS A 297 -7.15 24.47 10.43
N ASN A 298 -7.55 25.62 10.98
CA ASN A 298 -6.65 26.42 11.84
C ASN A 298 -6.25 25.70 13.14
N THR A 299 -7.03 24.69 13.52
CA THR A 299 -6.75 23.75 14.60
C THR A 299 -6.20 22.49 13.95
N ASP A 300 -4.87 22.32 13.93
CA ASP A 300 -4.23 21.11 13.43
C ASP A 300 -4.80 19.89 14.18
N ILE A 301 -5.68 19.12 13.55
CA ILE A 301 -6.22 17.88 14.13
C ILE A 301 -5.14 16.81 13.94
N PRO A 302 -4.55 16.26 15.02
CA PRO A 302 -3.59 15.18 14.89
C PRO A 302 -4.31 13.92 14.40
N LEU A 303 -3.82 13.32 13.31
CA LEU A 303 -4.39 12.11 12.73
C LEU A 303 -3.44 10.93 12.94
N ASP A 304 -3.97 9.78 13.34
CA ASP A 304 -3.29 8.48 13.40
C ASP A 304 -3.88 7.56 12.31
N SER A 305 -3.30 7.60 11.11
CA SER A 305 -3.86 6.92 9.94
C SER A 305 -3.33 5.49 9.82
N HIS A 306 -4.19 4.51 10.12
CA HIS A 306 -3.96 3.06 9.97
C HIS A 306 -4.55 2.48 8.69
N ALA A 307 -5.27 3.30 7.93
CA ALA A 307 -5.69 2.99 6.57
C ALA A 307 -5.02 3.91 5.55
N PRO A 308 -3.69 3.81 5.41
CA PRO A 308 -2.96 4.63 4.46
C PRO A 308 -3.36 4.27 3.03
N PRO A 309 -3.33 5.25 2.11
CA PRO A 309 -3.68 5.00 0.72
C PRO A 309 -2.69 4.00 0.09
N PRO A 310 -3.09 3.33 -1.01
CA PRO A 310 -2.16 2.49 -1.76
C PRO A 310 -0.98 3.32 -2.26
N LEU A 311 0.19 2.70 -2.42
CA LEU A 311 1.39 3.37 -2.93
C LEU A 311 1.12 4.01 -4.31
N THR A 312 0.24 3.44 -5.14
CA THR A 312 -0.23 4.02 -6.41
C THR A 312 -0.86 5.39 -6.27
N ALA A 313 -1.46 5.72 -5.12
CA ALA A 313 -2.08 7.03 -4.86
C ALA A 313 -1.10 8.03 -4.22
N THR A 314 -0.01 7.54 -3.61
CA THR A 314 1.05 8.40 -3.06
C THR A 314 1.77 9.18 -4.16
N ARG A 315 2.40 10.31 -3.83
CA ARG A 315 3.19 11.07 -4.83
C ARG A 315 4.33 10.26 -5.45
N PRO A 316 5.19 9.55 -4.69
CA PRO A 316 6.26 8.75 -5.30
C PRO A 316 5.72 7.63 -6.19
N GLY A 317 4.66 6.92 -5.80
CA GLY A 317 4.08 5.88 -6.65
C GLY A 317 3.43 6.44 -7.92
N ARG A 318 2.70 7.55 -7.84
CA ARG A 318 2.19 8.26 -9.04
C ARG A 318 3.30 8.73 -9.96
N ALA A 319 4.39 9.26 -9.40
CA ALA A 319 5.56 9.68 -10.17
C ALA A 319 6.17 8.50 -10.93
N LEU A 320 6.39 7.37 -10.26
CA LEU A 320 6.97 6.19 -10.86
C LEU A 320 6.08 5.60 -11.97
N LEU A 321 4.77 5.52 -11.76
CA LEU A 321 3.81 5.05 -12.77
C LEU A 321 3.74 6.00 -13.98
N ALA A 322 3.81 7.31 -13.76
CA ALA A 322 3.83 8.27 -14.84
C ALA A 322 5.13 8.19 -15.66
N LEU A 323 6.27 7.99 -14.99
CA LEU A 323 7.57 7.75 -15.64
C LEU A 323 7.58 6.44 -16.42
N GLN A 324 7.01 5.36 -15.87
CA GLN A 324 6.86 4.09 -16.59
C GLN A 324 5.97 4.25 -17.83
N THR A 325 4.86 4.98 -17.70
CA THR A 325 3.96 5.26 -18.83
C THR A 325 4.66 6.08 -19.91
N LEU A 326 5.49 7.05 -19.50
CA LEU A 326 6.28 7.87 -20.41
C LEU A 326 7.37 7.04 -21.10
N ALA A 327 8.02 6.12 -20.38
CA ALA A 327 9.01 5.22 -20.94
C ALA A 327 8.40 4.27 -21.99
N ALA A 328 7.22 3.71 -21.69
CA ALA A 328 6.54 2.77 -22.57
C ALA A 328 5.96 3.44 -23.83
N SER A 329 5.51 4.70 -23.74
CA SER A 329 4.92 5.41 -24.88
C SER A 329 5.87 6.35 -25.63
N GLY A 330 7.14 6.42 -25.23
CA GLY A 330 8.03 7.51 -25.61
C GLY A 330 7.72 8.83 -24.90
N ILE A 331 8.68 9.75 -24.93
CA ILE A 331 8.56 11.07 -24.31
C ILE A 331 7.72 11.98 -25.22
N LEU A 332 6.40 11.87 -25.10
CA LEU A 332 5.48 12.81 -25.71
C LEU A 332 5.48 14.12 -24.93
N ALA A 333 5.57 15.26 -25.63
CA ALA A 333 5.64 16.58 -25.00
C ALA A 333 4.47 16.83 -24.04
N LYS A 334 3.25 16.48 -24.47
CA LYS A 334 2.04 16.59 -23.63
C LYS A 334 2.17 15.85 -22.29
N LYS A 335 2.57 14.57 -22.33
CA LYS A 335 2.71 13.74 -21.11
C LYS A 335 3.82 14.25 -20.19
N LEU A 336 4.92 14.73 -20.77
CA LEU A 336 6.01 15.36 -20.02
C LEU A 336 5.52 16.63 -19.29
N PHE A 337 4.68 17.45 -19.92
CA PHE A 337 4.10 18.63 -19.26
C PHE A 337 3.10 18.27 -18.18
N ASP A 338 2.25 17.27 -18.41
CA ASP A 338 1.32 16.80 -17.39
C ASP A 338 2.10 16.33 -16.15
N LEU A 339 3.23 15.65 -16.37
CA LEU A 339 4.16 15.25 -15.31
C LEU A 339 4.76 16.47 -14.58
N PHE A 340 5.18 17.52 -15.28
CA PHE A 340 5.73 18.73 -14.63
C PHE A 340 4.68 19.51 -13.87
N ARG A 341 3.50 19.68 -14.47
CA ARG A 341 2.37 20.39 -13.86
C ARG A 341 1.89 19.70 -12.59
N SER A 342 1.92 18.38 -12.56
CA SER A 342 1.57 17.60 -11.36
C SER A 342 2.56 17.78 -10.20
N GLY A 343 3.77 18.29 -10.46
CA GLY A 343 4.83 18.42 -9.46
C GLY A 343 5.29 17.08 -8.88
N LEU A 344 5.08 15.98 -9.62
CA LEU A 344 5.53 14.62 -9.26
C LEU A 344 7.02 14.42 -9.53
N VAL A 345 7.58 15.19 -10.46
CA VAL A 345 9.00 15.27 -10.77
C VAL A 345 9.47 16.68 -10.50
N LYS A 346 10.60 16.84 -9.81
CA LYS A 346 11.24 18.14 -9.58
C LYS A 346 12.70 18.07 -9.93
N PHE A 347 13.16 19.07 -10.68
CA PHE A 347 14.55 19.21 -11.12
C PHE A 347 15.41 20.01 -10.14
N ARG A 348 14.74 20.67 -9.19
CA ARG A 348 15.28 21.64 -8.24
C ARG A 348 16.43 21.10 -7.38
N ASP A 349 16.46 19.79 -7.15
CA ASP A 349 17.45 19.18 -6.26
C ASP A 349 18.77 18.82 -6.98
N ARG A 350 18.83 18.97 -8.32
CA ARG A 350 20.06 18.73 -9.09
C ARG A 350 20.84 20.04 -9.31
N PRO A 351 22.12 20.10 -8.90
CA PRO A 351 22.93 21.31 -9.04
C PRO A 351 23.12 21.74 -10.50
N GLU A 352 23.08 20.80 -11.43
CA GLU A 352 23.19 21.02 -12.88
C GLU A 352 21.97 21.78 -13.48
N PHE A 353 20.84 21.83 -12.76
CA PHE A 353 19.59 22.44 -13.25
C PHE A 353 19.09 23.58 -12.36
N LYS A 354 19.95 24.19 -11.53
CA LYS A 354 19.58 25.31 -10.66
C LYS A 354 18.92 26.49 -11.39
N ASP A 355 19.40 26.80 -12.60
CA ASP A 355 18.82 27.87 -13.42
C ASP A 355 17.38 27.57 -13.87
N PHE A 356 17.01 26.28 -13.92
CA PHE A 356 15.67 25.82 -14.30
C PHE A 356 14.65 25.90 -13.15
N GLU A 357 15.10 26.14 -11.92
CA GLU A 357 14.26 26.20 -10.72
C GLU A 357 13.18 27.30 -10.78
N LYS A 358 13.47 28.39 -11.50
CA LYS A 358 12.56 29.54 -11.65
C LYS A 358 11.59 29.40 -12.81
N VAL A 359 11.68 28.31 -13.58
CA VAL A 359 10.93 28.15 -14.82
C VAL A 359 9.57 27.53 -14.54
N SER A 360 8.50 28.26 -14.87
CA SER A 360 7.14 27.74 -14.72
C SER A 360 6.84 26.65 -15.76
N PRO A 361 6.00 25.64 -15.46
CA PRO A 361 5.59 24.63 -16.44
C PRO A 361 5.00 25.23 -17.74
N GLY A 362 4.27 26.34 -17.63
CA GLY A 362 3.71 27.05 -18.79
C GLY A 362 4.78 27.62 -19.72
N TYR A 363 5.93 28.03 -19.17
CA TYR A 363 7.06 28.48 -19.98
C TYR A 363 7.71 27.32 -20.74
N VAL A 364 7.85 26.15 -20.10
CA VAL A 364 8.37 24.96 -20.78
C VAL A 364 7.47 24.54 -21.94
N GLN A 365 6.15 24.58 -21.72
CA GLN A 365 5.17 24.31 -22.78
C GLN A 365 5.29 25.30 -23.94
N PHE A 366 5.52 26.59 -23.64
CA PHE A 366 5.82 27.59 -24.66
C PHE A 366 7.08 27.22 -25.47
N LEU A 367 8.19 26.88 -24.82
CA LEU A 367 9.44 26.51 -25.50
C LEU A 367 9.26 25.35 -26.47
N CYS A 368 8.59 24.28 -26.04
CA CYS A 368 8.36 23.13 -26.90
C CYS A 368 7.43 23.45 -28.06
N ARG A 369 6.42 24.31 -27.86
CA ARG A 369 5.55 24.74 -28.96
C ARG A 369 6.33 25.54 -30.01
N GLU A 370 7.17 26.47 -29.59
CA GLU A 370 8.00 27.28 -30.49
C GLU A 370 9.09 26.44 -31.20
N ALA A 371 9.73 25.51 -30.47
CA ALA A 371 10.65 24.52 -31.03
C ALA A 371 9.94 23.41 -31.84
N ARG A 372 8.60 23.45 -31.93
CA ARG A 372 7.74 22.47 -32.61
C ARG A 372 7.97 21.04 -32.11
N VAL A 373 8.27 20.84 -30.85
CA VAL A 373 8.47 19.51 -30.28
C VAL A 373 7.12 18.83 -30.03
N VAL A 374 6.95 17.65 -30.64
CA VAL A 374 5.74 16.81 -30.48
C VAL A 374 6.04 15.60 -29.58
N GLY A 375 7.17 14.92 -29.79
CA GLY A 375 7.64 13.80 -28.98
C GLY A 375 8.81 13.03 -29.63
N ASP A 376 9.18 11.91 -28.99
CA ASP A 376 10.15 10.89 -29.47
C ASP A 376 11.59 11.38 -29.70
N LYS A 377 12.33 10.79 -30.65
CA LYS A 377 13.79 11.00 -30.80
C LYS A 377 14.19 12.41 -31.26
N ASP A 378 13.22 13.28 -31.55
CA ASP A 378 13.42 14.61 -32.11
C ASP A 378 13.75 15.70 -31.06
N TRP A 379 13.62 15.40 -29.76
CA TRP A 379 13.84 16.39 -28.69
C TRP A 379 15.18 17.12 -28.81
N GLY A 380 16.28 16.35 -28.90
CA GLY A 380 17.62 16.92 -28.97
C GLY A 380 17.81 17.84 -30.17
N LYS A 381 17.42 17.38 -31.36
CA LYS A 381 17.57 18.11 -32.62
C LYS A 381 16.70 19.38 -32.65
N ARG A 382 15.43 19.28 -32.27
CA ARG A 382 14.49 20.42 -32.32
C ARG A 382 14.84 21.49 -31.30
N LEU A 383 15.23 21.11 -30.08
CA LEU A 383 15.68 22.06 -29.07
C LEU A 383 17.01 22.71 -29.45
N SER A 384 17.95 21.96 -30.05
CA SER A 384 19.21 22.52 -30.57
C SER A 384 18.94 23.53 -31.67
N ASN A 385 18.18 23.16 -32.70
CA ASN A 385 17.84 24.06 -33.80
C ASN A 385 17.15 25.33 -33.31
N TYR A 386 16.28 25.21 -32.31
CA TYR A 386 15.62 26.37 -31.70
C TYR A 386 16.61 27.25 -30.92
N SER A 387 17.55 26.65 -30.19
CA SER A 387 18.65 27.38 -29.52
C SER A 387 19.52 28.13 -30.53
N ASP A 388 19.91 27.48 -31.62
CA ASP A 388 20.74 28.07 -32.68
C ASP A 388 20.00 29.25 -33.34
N MET A 389 18.71 29.08 -33.63
CA MET A 389 17.85 30.14 -34.14
C MET A 389 17.75 31.34 -33.17
N LEU A 390 17.68 31.10 -31.85
CA LEU A 390 17.68 32.18 -30.85
C LEU A 390 19.01 32.93 -30.81
N ALA A 391 20.13 32.21 -30.93
CA ALA A 391 21.46 32.81 -30.98
C ALA A 391 21.65 33.68 -32.23
N GLU A 392 21.20 33.20 -33.39
CA GLU A 392 21.20 33.98 -34.64
C GLU A 392 20.34 35.25 -34.52
N CYS A 393 19.13 35.15 -33.96
CA CYS A 393 18.26 36.31 -33.71
C CYS A 393 18.90 37.34 -32.77
N ALA A 394 19.66 36.89 -31.76
CA ALA A 394 20.36 37.77 -30.85
C ALA A 394 21.49 38.54 -31.57
N ASN A 395 22.27 37.84 -32.41
CA ASN A 395 23.33 38.43 -33.22
C ASN A 395 22.79 39.44 -34.26
N GLU A 396 21.69 39.12 -34.95
CA GLU A 396 21.04 40.04 -35.89
C GLU A 396 20.54 41.31 -35.21
N LYS A 397 20.00 41.18 -33.98
CA LYS A 397 19.55 42.32 -33.17
C LYS A 397 20.71 43.23 -32.78
N GLU A 398 21.87 42.67 -32.42
CA GLU A 398 23.08 43.45 -32.11
C GLU A 398 23.60 44.20 -33.33
N LYS A 399 23.49 43.61 -34.53
CA LYS A 399 23.84 44.24 -35.81
C LYS A 399 22.84 45.30 -36.28
N GLY A 400 21.65 45.40 -35.66
CA GLY A 400 20.61 46.34 -36.02
C GLY A 400 19.81 45.98 -37.29
N GLU A 401 19.95 44.75 -37.78
CA GLU A 401 19.25 44.27 -38.98
C GLU A 401 17.78 43.97 -38.67
N LYS A 402 16.85 44.47 -39.49
CA LYS A 402 15.41 44.23 -39.34
C LYS A 402 14.97 43.07 -40.23
N THR A 403 15.21 41.84 -39.79
CA THR A 403 14.70 40.62 -40.42
C THR A 403 13.32 40.22 -39.89
N ASP A 404 12.60 39.33 -40.58
CA ASP A 404 11.36 38.74 -40.02
C ASP A 404 11.63 37.90 -38.76
N LEU A 405 12.86 37.37 -38.61
CA LEU A 405 13.33 36.70 -37.39
C LEU A 405 13.37 37.65 -36.20
N THR A 406 13.90 38.87 -36.36
CA THR A 406 13.87 39.87 -35.27
C THR A 406 12.45 40.28 -34.86
N ARG A 407 11.46 40.23 -35.77
CA ARG A 407 10.04 40.45 -35.42
C ARG A 407 9.46 39.34 -34.56
N ARG A 408 9.75 38.07 -34.88
CA ARG A 408 9.38 36.92 -34.03
C ARG A 408 10.08 36.99 -32.67
N PHE A 409 11.37 37.31 -32.65
CA PHE A 409 12.15 37.45 -31.42
C PHE A 409 11.59 38.53 -30.48
N LYS A 410 11.10 39.66 -31.02
CA LYS A 410 10.44 40.71 -30.22
C LYS A 410 9.16 40.25 -29.53
N ARG A 411 8.46 39.25 -30.07
CA ARG A 411 7.24 38.67 -29.48
C ARG A 411 7.55 37.65 -28.38
N MET A 412 8.82 37.27 -28.20
CA MET A 412 9.22 36.32 -27.18
C MET A 412 9.27 36.96 -25.78
N PRO A 413 8.99 36.18 -24.72
CA PRO A 413 9.22 36.59 -23.34
C PRO A 413 10.62 37.17 -23.15
N ALA A 414 10.75 38.25 -22.39
CA ALA A 414 12.04 38.92 -22.16
C ALA A 414 13.11 37.98 -21.56
N THR A 415 12.67 36.97 -20.80
CA THR A 415 13.53 35.94 -20.22
C THR A 415 14.28 35.13 -21.27
N LEU A 416 13.66 34.80 -22.42
CA LEU A 416 14.35 34.07 -23.50
C LEU A 416 15.33 34.95 -24.26
N ARG A 417 15.02 36.24 -24.37
CA ARG A 417 15.85 37.17 -25.13
C ARG A 417 17.21 37.43 -24.48
N ASN A 418 17.30 37.18 -23.17
CA ASN A 418 18.46 37.55 -22.37
C ASN A 418 19.23 36.33 -21.83
N ASP A 419 18.67 35.12 -21.88
CA ASP A 419 19.32 33.94 -21.28
C ASP A 419 19.01 32.61 -22.00
N ASN A 420 19.94 32.17 -22.86
CA ASN A 420 19.87 30.86 -23.52
C ASN A 420 20.17 29.69 -22.55
N ARG A 421 20.71 29.96 -21.35
CA ARG A 421 21.08 28.89 -20.39
C ARG A 421 19.87 28.09 -19.96
N ILE A 422 18.70 28.71 -19.85
CA ILE A 422 17.45 28.03 -19.51
C ILE A 422 17.08 26.98 -20.56
N LEU A 423 17.19 27.30 -21.86
CA LEU A 423 16.87 26.38 -22.94
C LEU A 423 17.90 25.24 -23.00
N THR A 424 19.20 25.55 -22.84
CA THR A 424 20.25 24.54 -22.77
C THR A 424 20.08 23.61 -21.57
N ALA A 425 19.74 24.15 -20.39
CA ALA A 425 19.46 23.35 -19.20
C ALA A 425 18.24 22.44 -19.41
N PHE A 426 17.18 22.96 -20.02
CA PHE A 426 16.00 22.17 -20.39
C PHE A 426 16.34 21.04 -21.36
N GLN A 427 17.10 21.32 -22.40
CA GLN A 427 17.53 20.32 -23.38
C GLN A 427 18.34 19.21 -22.70
N LYS A 428 19.35 19.57 -21.89
CA LYS A 428 20.16 18.60 -21.13
C LYS A 428 19.30 17.73 -20.23
N MET A 429 18.33 18.34 -19.55
CA MET A 429 17.40 17.65 -18.67
C MET A 429 16.52 16.63 -19.41
N VAL A 430 15.91 17.03 -20.54
CA VAL A 430 15.08 16.10 -21.33
C VAL A 430 15.91 14.94 -21.87
N LEU A 431 17.13 15.21 -22.36
CA LEU A 431 18.02 14.17 -22.86
C LEU A 431 18.48 13.22 -21.76
N ALA A 432 18.77 13.73 -20.56
CA ALA A 432 19.10 12.90 -19.40
C ALA A 432 17.91 12.00 -19.02
N LEU A 433 16.70 12.57 -18.94
CA LEU A 433 15.48 11.80 -18.66
C LEU A 433 15.24 10.74 -19.74
N GLN A 434 15.39 11.10 -21.02
CA GLN A 434 15.26 10.15 -22.13
C GLN A 434 16.24 8.99 -22.01
N THR A 435 17.50 9.29 -21.71
CA THR A 435 18.55 8.29 -21.53
C THR A 435 18.20 7.34 -20.40
N ASP A 436 17.77 7.86 -19.26
CA ASP A 436 17.37 7.06 -18.11
C ASP A 436 16.16 6.16 -18.42
N LEU A 437 15.11 6.70 -19.04
CA LEU A 437 13.90 5.94 -19.40
C LEU A 437 14.18 4.88 -20.48
N GLU A 438 15.00 5.19 -21.48
CA GLU A 438 15.43 4.21 -22.48
C GLU A 438 16.25 3.10 -21.86
N ASN A 439 17.19 3.45 -20.97
CA ASN A 439 17.99 2.48 -20.24
C ASN A 439 17.11 1.58 -19.37
N TRP A 440 16.06 2.12 -18.76
CA TRP A 440 15.11 1.36 -17.97
C TRP A 440 14.32 0.36 -18.83
N VAL A 441 13.80 0.80 -19.97
CA VAL A 441 13.01 -0.06 -20.87
C VAL A 441 13.86 -1.13 -21.56
N LYS A 442 15.14 -0.86 -21.82
CA LYS A 442 16.09 -1.82 -22.41
C LYS A 442 16.56 -2.90 -21.43
N SER A 443 16.15 -2.86 -20.15
CA SER A 443 16.50 -3.91 -19.20
C SER A 443 15.94 -5.26 -19.64
N THR A 444 16.82 -6.26 -19.75
CA THR A 444 16.50 -7.60 -20.24
C THR A 444 15.99 -8.53 -19.14
N ASP A 445 16.28 -8.22 -17.88
CA ASP A 445 15.87 -9.00 -16.71
C ASP A 445 15.06 -8.14 -15.72
N SER A 446 14.21 -8.81 -14.94
CA SER A 446 13.32 -8.18 -13.97
C SER A 446 14.07 -7.41 -12.88
N SER A 447 15.20 -7.92 -12.40
CA SER A 447 15.96 -7.28 -11.33
C SER A 447 16.63 -5.99 -11.79
N SER A 448 17.22 -5.98 -12.99
CA SER A 448 17.73 -4.76 -13.64
C SER A 448 16.61 -3.76 -13.91
N PHE A 449 15.42 -4.21 -14.30
CA PHE A 449 14.26 -3.34 -14.49
C PHE A 449 13.84 -2.66 -13.19
N PHE A 450 13.64 -3.40 -12.09
CA PHE A 450 13.18 -2.80 -10.82
C PHE A 450 14.27 -1.97 -10.12
N ARG A 451 15.54 -2.36 -10.25
CA ARG A 451 16.67 -1.54 -9.77
C ARG A 451 16.70 -0.18 -10.47
N LYS A 452 16.62 -0.15 -11.81
CA LYS A 452 16.55 1.11 -12.56
C LYS A 452 15.29 1.92 -12.25
N ALA A 453 14.16 1.25 -11.97
CA ALA A 453 12.95 1.93 -11.50
C ALA A 453 13.20 2.67 -10.17
N SER A 454 13.94 2.04 -9.24
CA SER A 454 14.37 2.67 -7.99
C SER A 454 15.30 3.85 -8.26
N ASP A 455 16.34 3.65 -9.08
CA ASP A 455 17.30 4.70 -9.44
C ASP A 455 16.59 5.91 -10.08
N ILE A 456 15.61 5.68 -10.96
CA ILE A 456 14.80 6.71 -11.60
C ILE A 456 13.94 7.44 -10.58
N LEU A 457 13.28 6.72 -9.67
CA LEU A 457 12.50 7.35 -8.61
C LEU A 457 13.42 8.21 -7.72
N ASP A 458 14.59 7.69 -7.36
CA ASP A 458 15.59 8.40 -6.57
C ASP A 458 16.08 9.67 -7.27
N CYS A 459 16.28 9.59 -8.58
CA CYS A 459 16.82 10.64 -9.43
C CYS A 459 15.83 11.77 -9.71
N TRP A 460 14.56 11.44 -9.95
CA TRP A 460 13.59 12.35 -10.55
C TRP A 460 12.46 12.76 -9.60
N HIS A 461 12.21 12.01 -8.53
CA HIS A 461 11.20 12.40 -7.53
C HIS A 461 11.81 13.31 -6.45
N PRO A 462 11.16 14.42 -6.06
CA PRO A 462 11.65 15.31 -5.02
C PRO A 462 11.91 14.61 -3.69
N LEU A 463 13.06 14.90 -3.07
CA LEU A 463 13.42 14.38 -1.75
C LEU A 463 12.71 15.15 -0.61
N LYS A 464 12.42 16.44 -0.84
CA LYS A 464 11.80 17.33 0.16
C LYS A 464 10.27 17.38 -0.01
N GLY A 465 9.54 16.88 0.98
CA GLY A 465 8.07 16.89 1.03
C GLY A 465 7.52 16.45 2.39
N HIS A 466 6.19 16.36 2.52
CA HIS A 466 5.54 15.80 3.71
C HIS A 466 6.13 14.43 4.08
N ARG A 467 6.25 14.13 5.38
CA ARG A 467 6.75 12.85 5.93
C ARG A 467 6.15 11.62 5.23
N THR A 468 4.87 11.72 4.87
CA THR A 468 4.08 10.74 4.12
C THR A 468 4.78 10.24 2.85
N ASN A 469 5.40 11.15 2.10
CA ASN A 469 6.05 10.83 0.85
C ASN A 469 7.41 10.16 1.08
N THR A 470 8.08 10.46 2.20
CA THR A 470 9.38 9.86 2.53
C THR A 470 9.21 8.39 2.90
N ALA A 471 8.25 8.06 3.79
CA ALA A 471 7.97 6.68 4.19
C ALA A 471 7.46 5.85 3.00
N ALA A 472 6.49 6.38 2.23
CA ALA A 472 6.01 5.71 1.02
C ALA A 472 7.12 5.49 -0.02
N ARG A 473 8.03 6.46 -0.20
CA ARG A 473 9.18 6.32 -1.11
C ARG A 473 10.14 5.24 -0.65
N GLN A 474 10.48 5.20 0.64
CA GLN A 474 11.34 4.16 1.21
C GLN A 474 10.72 2.77 1.04
N GLU A 475 9.41 2.65 1.26
CA GLU A 475 8.69 1.39 1.02
C GLU A 475 8.73 0.99 -0.45
N ILE A 476 8.52 1.93 -1.38
CA ILE A 476 8.62 1.64 -2.82
C ILE A 476 10.03 1.15 -3.17
N ILE A 477 11.08 1.81 -2.69
CA ILE A 477 12.46 1.41 -2.94
C ILE A 477 12.74 0.01 -2.35
N SER A 478 12.30 -0.24 -1.12
CA SER A 478 12.38 -1.55 -0.48
C SER A 478 11.69 -2.63 -1.32
N LEU A 479 10.46 -2.37 -1.76
CA LEU A 479 9.69 -3.28 -2.61
C LEU A 479 10.38 -3.56 -3.94
N LEU A 480 10.87 -2.53 -4.63
CA LEU A 480 11.60 -2.67 -5.90
C LEU A 480 12.89 -3.50 -5.74
N ASN A 481 13.63 -3.27 -4.66
CA ASN A 481 14.86 -4.00 -4.37
C ASN A 481 14.60 -5.43 -3.84
N SER A 482 13.42 -5.67 -3.27
CA SER A 482 13.02 -6.98 -2.75
C SER A 482 12.59 -7.97 -3.83
N VAL A 483 12.39 -7.52 -5.08
CA VAL A 483 11.96 -8.42 -6.16
C VAL A 483 13.08 -9.42 -6.44
N PRO A 484 12.90 -10.71 -6.13
CA PRO A 484 13.96 -11.70 -6.29
C PRO A 484 14.36 -11.82 -7.76
N GLN A 485 15.61 -12.21 -8.01
CA GLN A 485 16.04 -12.68 -9.33
C GLN A 485 15.26 -13.95 -9.66
N THR A 486 14.09 -13.79 -10.24
CA THR A 486 13.22 -14.91 -10.59
C THR A 486 13.82 -15.74 -11.75
N GLY A 487 14.78 -15.17 -12.49
CA GLY A 487 15.30 -15.75 -13.73
C GLY A 487 14.21 -15.86 -14.80
N ILE A 488 13.11 -15.12 -14.65
CA ILE A 488 12.00 -15.08 -15.60
C ILE A 488 12.24 -13.90 -16.54
N SER A 489 12.36 -14.18 -17.83
CA SER A 489 12.29 -13.15 -18.87
C SER A 489 10.84 -12.71 -18.99
N LEU A 490 10.58 -11.44 -18.68
CA LEU A 490 9.26 -10.83 -18.79
C LEU A 490 9.33 -9.70 -19.80
N THR A 491 8.27 -9.55 -20.59
CA THR A 491 8.14 -8.39 -21.48
C THR A 491 8.04 -7.11 -20.66
N ILE A 492 8.42 -5.97 -21.27
CA ILE A 492 8.31 -4.66 -20.64
C ILE A 492 6.89 -4.35 -20.14
N ASN A 493 5.87 -4.82 -20.87
CA ASN A 493 4.47 -4.66 -20.52
C ASN A 493 4.11 -5.48 -19.28
N GLN A 494 4.59 -6.72 -19.18
CA GLN A 494 4.41 -7.55 -17.99
C GLN A 494 5.12 -6.96 -16.78
N LEU A 495 6.35 -6.45 -16.94
CA LEU A 495 7.09 -5.76 -15.88
C LEU A 495 6.39 -4.48 -15.41
N GLY A 496 5.85 -3.69 -16.34
CA GLY A 496 5.04 -2.51 -16.02
C GLY A 496 3.75 -2.85 -15.27
N ARG A 497 3.08 -3.96 -15.63
CA ARG A 497 1.91 -4.48 -14.91
C ARG A 497 2.29 -4.94 -13.50
N MET A 498 3.38 -5.69 -13.35
CA MET A 498 3.88 -6.12 -12.04
C MET A 498 4.20 -4.92 -11.15
N LEU A 499 4.87 -3.91 -11.69
CA LEU A 499 5.15 -2.66 -10.98
C LEU A 499 3.87 -2.01 -10.46
N ARG A 500 2.83 -1.90 -11.29
CA ARG A 500 1.54 -1.36 -10.86
C ARG A 500 0.95 -2.14 -9.71
N ILE A 501 0.93 -3.47 -9.79
CA ILE A 501 0.33 -4.30 -8.75
C ILE A 501 1.16 -4.26 -7.45
N MET A 502 2.49 -4.17 -7.55
CA MET A 502 3.35 -3.92 -6.39
C MET A 502 2.95 -2.64 -5.66
N LEU A 503 2.70 -1.58 -6.42
CA LEU A 503 2.30 -0.30 -5.87
C LEU A 503 0.84 -0.27 -5.38
N GLU A 504 0.01 -1.30 -5.64
CA GLU A 504 -1.34 -1.38 -5.06
C GLU A 504 -1.32 -1.74 -3.57
N GLN A 505 -0.15 -2.09 -3.00
CA GLN A 505 -0.01 -2.29 -1.57
C GLN A 505 -0.25 -0.98 -0.81
N LYS A 506 -0.84 -1.07 0.37
CA LYS A 506 -1.03 0.08 1.27
C LYS A 506 0.34 0.66 1.64
N ALA A 507 0.46 1.99 1.67
CA ALA A 507 1.66 2.63 2.19
C ALA A 507 1.87 2.24 3.66
N PRO A 508 3.08 2.37 4.23
CA PRO A 508 3.26 2.18 5.67
C PRO A 508 2.37 3.18 6.45
N PRO A 509 1.71 2.75 7.53
CA PRO A 509 0.86 3.63 8.32
C PRO A 509 1.70 4.74 8.94
N GLU A 510 1.12 5.94 9.00
CA GLU A 510 1.70 7.06 9.72
C GLU A 510 1.21 7.01 11.15
N SER A 511 2.00 6.36 12.00
CA SER A 511 1.68 6.31 13.42
C SER A 511 2.00 7.66 14.04
N ASN A 512 0.97 8.45 14.32
CA ASN A 512 1.03 9.49 15.33
C ASN A 512 0.21 9.00 16.51
N SER A 513 0.86 8.48 17.56
CA SER A 513 0.18 7.74 18.63
C SER A 513 -0.90 8.51 19.36
N ASP A 514 -0.91 9.84 19.21
CA ASP A 514 -1.71 10.77 20.01
C ASP A 514 -2.85 11.40 19.19
N GLY A 515 -3.04 10.96 17.94
CA GLY A 515 -4.05 11.48 17.03
C GLY A 515 -5.38 10.71 17.01
N VAL A 516 -6.34 11.24 16.27
CA VAL A 516 -7.59 10.57 15.93
C VAL A 516 -7.29 9.36 15.06
N LEU A 517 -7.74 8.18 15.49
CA LEU A 517 -7.56 6.95 14.73
C LEU A 517 -8.40 7.01 13.45
N ILE A 518 -7.76 6.85 12.28
CA ILE A 518 -8.46 6.65 11.00
C ILE A 518 -8.13 5.26 10.50
N THR A 519 -9.13 4.40 10.35
CA THR A 519 -8.92 3.02 9.89
C THR A 519 -10.07 2.50 9.03
N ASP A 520 -9.80 1.45 8.26
CA ASP A 520 -10.84 0.77 7.48
C ASP A 520 -11.55 -0.22 8.40
N ILE A 521 -12.83 -0.50 8.14
CA ILE A 521 -13.58 -1.54 8.87
C ILE A 521 -12.99 -2.93 8.57
N GLU A 522 -12.44 -3.13 7.37
CA GLU A 522 -11.86 -4.40 6.91
C GLU A 522 -10.36 -4.55 7.20
N SER A 523 -9.70 -3.58 7.86
CA SER A 523 -8.24 -3.56 8.04
C SER A 523 -7.68 -4.54 9.06
#